data_AF-A0A1M5B9C6-F1
#
_entry.id   AF-A0A1M5B9C6-F1
#
_cell.length_a   1.000
_cell.length_b   1.000
_cell.length_c   1.000
_cell.angle_alpha   90.00
_cell.angle_beta   90.00
_cell.angle_gamma   90.00
#
_symmetry.space_group_name_H-M   'P 1'
#
loop_
_entity.id
_entity.type
_entity.pdbx_description
1 polymer ?
#
loop_
_entity_poly.entity_id
_entity_poly.type
_entity_poly.pdbx_seq_one_letter_code
_entity_poly.pdbx_strand_id
1 'polypeptide(L)'
;MKEHNKTTVYDWPTRIFHWLFAFLFLGAYIIVETVDDENPLFTLHMMAGLTIGFMLVLRIVWGFIGTTYARFSSFKLNPGELIRYLKDAVVAKTKRYLGHNPASSYAAVIMFICAAGLAFTGVMMTSGGESDFYEESHELLANIFLITVVAHVGGIIFHHFKHKDSLWSSMFDGKKKPLSEKPGITNSKRLAEMLFLILTLMWTGYLYSNYDSTNQSLNFFGQELVLGEDEHESAYEGETHEEENNDD
;
A
#
# COMPACT_ATOMS: atom_id res chain seq x y z
N MET A 1 11.45 -39.70 -6.46
CA MET A 1 10.80 -38.40 -6.17
C MET A 1 11.53 -37.33 -6.95
N LYS A 2 10.90 -36.65 -7.91
CA LYS A 2 11.54 -35.56 -8.68
C LYS A 2 11.59 -34.33 -7.79
N GLU A 3 12.78 -33.88 -7.41
CA GLU A 3 12.94 -32.58 -6.75
C GLU A 3 12.30 -31.50 -7.63
N HIS A 4 11.27 -30.85 -7.08
CA HIS A 4 10.64 -29.70 -7.70
C HIS A 4 11.65 -28.54 -7.69
N ASN A 5 12.38 -28.40 -8.79
CA ASN A 5 13.36 -27.33 -8.99
C ASN A 5 12.64 -25.97 -9.04
N LYS A 6 12.26 -25.41 -7.88
CA LYS A 6 11.62 -24.09 -7.78
C LYS A 6 12.65 -22.99 -8.06
N THR A 7 12.24 -21.91 -8.71
CA THR A 7 13.11 -20.77 -9.00
C THR A 7 12.68 -19.53 -8.22
N THR A 8 13.63 -18.71 -7.78
CA THR A 8 13.36 -17.48 -7.03
C THR A 8 12.82 -16.40 -7.98
N VAL A 9 11.68 -15.82 -7.64
CA VAL A 9 10.99 -14.80 -8.45
C VAL A 9 10.85 -13.51 -7.66
N TYR A 10 10.41 -13.58 -6.41
CA TYR A 10 10.28 -12.40 -5.55
C TYR A 10 11.49 -12.33 -4.64
N ASP A 11 12.24 -11.24 -4.71
CA ASP A 11 13.36 -10.98 -3.80
C ASP A 11 12.85 -10.55 -2.41
N TRP A 12 13.75 -10.56 -1.43
CA TRP A 12 13.42 -10.19 -0.06
C TRP A 12 12.89 -8.75 0.08
N PRO A 13 13.52 -7.71 -0.51
CA PRO A 13 12.99 -6.35 -0.40
C PRO A 13 11.54 -6.22 -0.90
N THR A 14 11.20 -6.88 -2.00
CA THR A 14 9.82 -6.86 -2.53
C THR A 14 8.84 -7.52 -1.57
N ARG A 15 9.21 -8.64 -0.94
CA ARG A 15 8.33 -9.36 -0.01
C ARG A 15 8.14 -8.61 1.30
N ILE A 16 9.22 -8.04 1.85
CA ILE A 16 9.17 -7.22 3.07
C ILE A 16 8.29 -6.00 2.83
N PHE A 17 8.53 -5.27 1.73
CA PHE A 17 7.68 -4.16 1.34
C PHE A 17 6.21 -4.59 1.27
N HIS A 18 5.91 -5.68 0.55
CA HIS A 18 4.54 -6.14 0.36
C HIS A 18 3.83 -6.44 1.69
N TRP A 19 4.45 -7.25 2.55
CA TRP A 19 3.81 -7.66 3.80
C TRP A 19 3.70 -6.52 4.81
N LEU A 20 4.77 -5.74 4.97
CA LEU A 20 4.73 -4.59 5.88
C LEU A 20 3.75 -3.53 5.39
N PHE A 21 3.70 -3.25 4.09
CA PHE A 21 2.69 -2.37 3.49
C PHE A 21 1.28 -2.91 3.76
N ALA A 22 1.03 -4.19 3.49
CA ALA A 22 -0.29 -4.78 3.68
C ALA A 22 -0.78 -4.70 5.13
N PHE A 23 0.10 -4.96 6.11
CA PHE A 23 -0.26 -4.86 7.53
C PHE A 23 -0.44 -3.40 7.98
N LEU A 24 0.42 -2.48 7.55
CA LEU A 24 0.27 -1.05 7.85
C LEU A 24 -1.02 -0.50 7.27
N PHE A 25 -1.32 -0.82 6.00
CA PHE A 25 -2.55 -0.37 5.33
C PHE A 25 -3.79 -0.94 6.03
N LEU A 26 -3.80 -2.23 6.35
CA LEU A 26 -4.92 -2.85 7.07
C LEU A 26 -5.10 -2.24 8.46
N GLY A 27 -4.00 -2.00 9.19
CA GLY A 27 -4.05 -1.34 10.50
C GLY A 27 -4.59 0.09 10.40
N ALA A 28 -4.07 0.88 9.47
CA ALA A 28 -4.53 2.25 9.22
C ALA A 28 -6.02 2.30 8.84
N TYR A 29 -6.48 1.36 8.00
CA TYR A 29 -7.88 1.26 7.62
C TYR A 29 -8.78 0.87 8.80
N ILE A 30 -8.36 -0.11 9.62
CA ILE A 30 -9.11 -0.49 10.83
C ILE A 30 -9.23 0.67 11.80
N ILE A 31 -8.17 1.46 11.99
CA ILE A 31 -8.19 2.61 12.89
C ILE A 31 -9.26 3.61 12.45
N VAL A 32 -9.28 4.01 11.17
CA VAL A 32 -10.30 4.94 10.65
C VAL A 32 -11.73 4.42 10.84
N GLU A 33 -11.95 3.12 10.72
CA GLU A 33 -13.29 2.54 10.86
C GLU A 33 -13.74 2.30 12.32
N THR A 34 -12.83 2.41 13.30
CA THR A 34 -13.11 1.98 14.69
C THR A 34 -12.70 2.97 15.76
N VAL A 35 -12.00 4.03 15.39
CA VAL A 35 -11.40 5.01 16.31
C VAL A 35 -11.76 6.39 15.77
N ASP A 36 -12.41 7.18 16.62
CA ASP A 36 -12.70 8.59 16.32
C ASP A 36 -11.39 9.38 16.18
N ASP A 37 -11.39 10.37 15.29
CA ASP A 37 -10.27 11.28 14.99
C ASP A 37 -9.75 12.06 16.21
N GLU A 38 -10.62 12.42 17.15
CA GLU A 38 -10.24 13.03 18.44
C GLU A 38 -9.40 12.09 19.32
N ASN A 39 -9.48 10.77 19.10
CA ASN A 39 -8.81 9.80 19.94
C ASN A 39 -7.30 9.80 19.66
N PRO A 40 -6.43 9.84 20.69
CA PRO A 40 -4.97 9.79 20.50
C PRO A 40 -4.47 8.54 19.74
N LEU A 41 -5.27 7.46 19.68
CA LEU A 41 -4.98 6.28 18.87
C LEU A 41 -5.07 6.56 17.37
N PHE A 42 -5.82 7.57 16.93
CA PHE A 42 -5.93 7.98 15.53
C PHE A 42 -4.57 8.43 14.96
N THR A 43 -3.68 8.98 15.78
CA THR A 43 -2.29 9.26 15.39
C THR A 43 -1.58 8.06 14.78
N LEU A 44 -1.93 6.83 15.16
CA LEU A 44 -1.37 5.61 14.56
C LEU A 44 -1.76 5.46 13.08
N HIS A 45 -2.94 5.90 12.67
CA HIS A 45 -3.34 5.98 11.26
C HIS A 45 -2.39 6.92 10.50
N MET A 46 -2.15 8.11 11.04
CA MET A 46 -1.28 9.12 10.43
C MET A 46 0.18 8.64 10.33
N MET A 47 0.72 8.07 11.42
CA MET A 47 2.07 7.49 11.43
C MET A 47 2.22 6.31 10.47
N ALA A 48 1.18 5.48 10.34
CA ALA A 48 1.15 4.39 9.37
C ALA A 48 1.16 4.94 7.94
N GLY A 49 0.38 5.99 7.64
CA GLY A 49 0.38 6.69 6.35
C GLY A 49 1.74 7.25 5.97
N LEU A 50 2.40 7.97 6.89
CA LEU A 50 3.77 8.49 6.70
C LEU A 50 4.79 7.36 6.45
N THR A 51 4.67 6.25 7.18
CA THR A 51 5.54 5.07 7.01
C THR A 51 5.30 4.39 5.66
N ILE A 52 4.04 4.26 5.24
CA ILE A 52 3.66 3.73 3.93
C ILE A 52 4.24 4.61 2.81
N GLY A 53 4.13 5.93 2.92
CA GLY A 53 4.71 6.90 1.97
C GLY A 53 6.22 6.72 1.83
N PHE A 54 6.95 6.62 2.94
CA PHE A 54 8.38 6.37 2.93
C PHE A 54 8.75 5.02 2.29
N MET A 55 8.06 3.95 2.69
CA MET A 55 8.27 2.62 2.09
C MET A 55 7.98 2.60 0.59
N LEU A 56 7.00 3.37 0.12
CA LEU A 56 6.69 3.52 -1.29
C LEU A 56 7.87 4.16 -2.04
N VAL A 57 8.51 5.19 -1.47
CA VAL A 57 9.73 5.78 -2.05
C VAL A 57 10.83 4.73 -2.20
N LEU A 58 11.12 3.97 -1.14
CA LEU A 58 12.09 2.87 -1.21
C LEU A 58 11.73 1.84 -2.28
N ARG A 59 10.43 1.51 -2.40
CA ARG A 59 9.94 0.56 -3.38
C ARG A 59 10.07 1.09 -4.81
N ILE A 60 9.83 2.37 -5.04
CA ILE A 60 10.00 3.04 -6.33
C ILE A 60 11.46 2.97 -6.73
N VAL A 61 12.40 3.34 -5.84
CA VAL A 61 13.84 3.21 -6.09
C VAL A 61 14.20 1.77 -6.45
N TRP A 62 13.72 0.78 -5.67
CA TRP A 62 13.92 -0.64 -5.97
C TRP A 62 13.30 -1.08 -7.30
N GLY A 63 12.23 -0.42 -7.74
CA GLY A 63 11.58 -0.63 -9.04
C GLY A 63 12.43 -0.21 -10.24
N PHE A 64 13.49 0.58 -10.02
CA PHE A 64 14.46 0.91 -11.08
C PHE A 64 15.72 0.04 -11.00
N ILE A 65 16.32 -0.10 -9.81
CA ILE A 65 17.64 -0.73 -9.64
C ILE A 65 17.61 -2.19 -9.16
N GLY A 66 16.44 -2.70 -8.80
CA GLY A 66 16.27 -4.00 -8.16
C GLY A 66 16.49 -5.22 -9.06
N THR A 67 16.02 -6.38 -8.60
CA THR A 67 16.13 -7.63 -9.37
C THR A 67 15.14 -7.67 -10.54
N THR A 68 15.34 -8.61 -11.47
CA THR A 68 14.61 -8.70 -12.75
C THR A 68 13.10 -8.55 -12.63
N TYR A 69 12.46 -9.20 -11.65
CA TYR A 69 11.01 -9.18 -11.48
C TYR A 69 10.51 -8.09 -10.52
N ALA A 70 11.42 -7.39 -9.82
CA ALA A 70 11.10 -6.24 -9.00
C ALA A 70 10.99 -4.95 -9.82
N ARG A 71 11.68 -4.88 -10.98
CA ARG A 71 11.73 -3.68 -11.81
C ARG A 71 10.43 -3.39 -12.54
N PHE A 72 10.11 -2.11 -12.72
CA PHE A 72 8.95 -1.66 -13.48
C PHE A 72 9.00 -2.06 -14.96
N SER A 73 10.19 -2.20 -15.55
CA SER A 73 10.34 -2.70 -16.92
C SER A 73 9.86 -4.15 -17.11
N SER A 74 9.66 -4.91 -16.02
CA SER A 74 9.09 -6.25 -16.08
C SER A 74 7.55 -6.25 -16.12
N PHE A 75 6.91 -5.11 -15.86
CA PHE A 75 5.47 -4.98 -15.77
C PHE A 75 4.84 -5.04 -17.17
N LYS A 76 3.66 -5.65 -17.26
CA LYS A 76 2.93 -5.84 -18.52
C LYS A 76 1.77 -4.87 -18.59
N LEU A 77 2.08 -3.63 -18.98
CA LEU A 77 1.15 -2.50 -19.04
C LEU A 77 0.60 -2.27 -20.46
N ASN A 78 0.30 -3.34 -21.20
CA ASN A 78 -0.38 -3.24 -22.49
C ASN A 78 -1.88 -3.48 -22.30
N PRO A 79 -2.76 -2.50 -22.64
CA PRO A 79 -4.21 -2.64 -22.41
C PRO A 79 -4.84 -3.83 -23.16
N GLY A 80 -4.38 -4.12 -24.38
CA GLY A 80 -4.84 -5.27 -25.15
C GLY A 80 -4.45 -6.61 -24.49
N GLU A 81 -3.26 -6.69 -23.89
CA GLU A 81 -2.84 -7.87 -23.12
C GLU A 81 -3.66 -8.05 -21.85
N LEU A 82 -4.06 -6.96 -21.18
CA LEU A 82 -4.95 -7.02 -20.02
C LEU A 82 -6.31 -7.59 -20.40
N ILE A 83 -6.95 -7.04 -21.44
CA ILE A 83 -8.28 -7.50 -21.89
C ILE A 83 -8.21 -8.97 -22.30
N ARG A 84 -7.19 -9.36 -23.07
CA ARG A 84 -6.99 -10.76 -23.45
C ARG A 84 -6.77 -11.65 -22.22
N TYR A 85 -5.95 -11.22 -21.27
CA TYR A 85 -5.68 -11.97 -20.04
C TYR A 85 -6.96 -12.19 -19.23
N LEU A 86 -7.81 -11.18 -19.07
CA LEU A 86 -9.08 -11.29 -18.35
C LEU A 86 -10.07 -12.22 -19.07
N LYS A 87 -10.16 -12.15 -20.40
CA LYS A 87 -10.99 -13.07 -21.20
C LYS A 87 -10.50 -14.51 -21.07
N ASP A 88 -9.20 -14.74 -21.24
CA ASP A 88 -8.59 -16.07 -21.11
C ASP A 88 -8.70 -16.59 -19.66
N ALA A 89 -8.66 -15.70 -18.67
CA ALA A 89 -8.87 -16.03 -17.26
C ALA A 89 -10.25 -16.62 -16.98
N VAL A 90 -11.27 -16.29 -17.77
CA VAL A 90 -12.62 -16.86 -17.63
C VAL A 90 -12.82 -18.05 -18.58
N VAL A 91 -12.46 -17.90 -19.86
CA VAL A 91 -12.89 -18.81 -20.94
C VAL A 91 -11.90 -19.95 -21.22
N ALA A 92 -10.60 -19.77 -20.97
CA ALA A 92 -9.56 -20.69 -21.44
C ALA A 92 -8.54 -21.06 -20.34
N LYS A 93 -7.54 -21.86 -20.72
CA LYS A 93 -6.38 -22.15 -19.86
C LYS A 93 -5.44 -20.93 -19.91
N THR A 94 -5.30 -20.23 -18.79
CA THR A 94 -4.49 -19.00 -18.75
C THR A 94 -3.01 -19.27 -19.03
N LYS A 95 -2.36 -18.32 -19.69
CA LYS A 95 -0.90 -18.30 -19.79
C LYS A 95 -0.32 -18.10 -18.39
N ARG A 96 0.66 -18.93 -18.02
CA ARG A 96 1.38 -18.80 -16.75
C ARG A 96 2.44 -17.71 -16.86
N TYR A 97 2.57 -16.89 -15.82
CA TYR A 97 3.57 -15.82 -15.70
C TYR A 97 4.47 -16.11 -14.48
N LEU A 98 5.80 -15.93 -14.64
CA LEU A 98 6.74 -16.03 -13.51
C LEU A 98 6.61 -14.80 -12.60
N GLY A 99 6.83 -13.60 -13.15
CA GLY A 99 6.63 -12.33 -12.42
C GLY A 99 5.16 -11.90 -12.37
N HIS A 100 4.91 -10.63 -12.67
CA HIS A 100 3.56 -10.08 -12.78
C HIS A 100 2.87 -10.54 -14.07
N ASN A 101 1.62 -10.94 -13.97
CA ASN A 101 0.70 -11.02 -15.10
C ASN A 101 0.12 -9.61 -15.40
N PRO A 102 -0.52 -9.38 -16.55
CA PRO A 102 -1.07 -8.07 -16.90
C PRO A 102 -2.00 -7.50 -15.80
N ALA A 103 -2.96 -8.27 -15.29
CA ALA A 103 -3.86 -7.79 -14.23
C ALA A 103 -3.12 -7.35 -12.96
N SER A 104 -2.17 -8.14 -12.49
CA SER A 104 -1.33 -7.80 -11.32
C SER A 104 -0.41 -6.60 -11.57
N SER A 105 0.04 -6.37 -12.81
CA SER A 105 0.82 -5.18 -13.17
C SER A 105 -0.02 -3.92 -13.08
N TYR A 106 -1.25 -3.94 -13.60
CA TYR A 106 -2.18 -2.81 -13.49
C TYR A 106 -2.58 -2.56 -12.03
N ALA A 107 -2.94 -3.60 -11.29
CA ALA A 107 -3.28 -3.47 -9.87
C ALA A 107 -2.13 -2.83 -9.06
N ALA A 108 -0.87 -3.27 -9.29
CA ALA A 108 0.29 -2.69 -8.63
C ALA A 108 0.48 -1.20 -8.97
N VAL A 109 0.30 -0.80 -10.23
CA VAL A 109 0.42 0.62 -10.64
C VAL A 109 -0.68 1.47 -10.01
N ILE A 110 -1.93 1.00 -10.03
CA ILE A 110 -3.06 1.70 -9.41
C ILE A 110 -2.79 1.88 -7.91
N MET A 111 -2.41 0.81 -7.20
CA MET A 111 -2.07 0.89 -5.78
C MET A 111 -0.89 1.83 -5.52
N PHE A 112 0.15 1.87 -6.36
CA PHE A 112 1.24 2.85 -6.17
C PHE A 112 0.79 4.29 -6.35
N ILE A 113 -0.08 4.57 -7.33
CA ILE A 113 -0.61 5.92 -7.56
C ILE A 113 -1.49 6.32 -6.37
N CYS A 114 -2.42 5.46 -5.96
CA CYS A 114 -3.29 5.73 -4.82
C CYS A 114 -2.49 5.89 -3.52
N ALA A 115 -1.51 5.03 -3.24
CA ALA A 115 -0.66 5.16 -2.06
C ALA A 115 0.16 6.46 -2.04
N ALA A 116 0.66 6.90 -3.19
CA ALA A 116 1.36 8.18 -3.30
C ALA A 116 0.39 9.36 -3.04
N GLY A 117 -0.82 9.30 -3.61
CA GLY A 117 -1.85 10.30 -3.39
C GLY A 117 -2.34 10.35 -1.93
N LEU A 118 -2.54 9.20 -1.30
CA LEU A 118 -2.91 9.10 0.13
C LEU A 118 -1.83 9.69 1.04
N ALA A 119 -0.56 9.34 0.79
CA ALA A 119 0.55 9.91 1.56
C ALA A 119 0.65 11.43 1.37
N PHE A 120 0.39 11.93 0.16
CA PHE A 120 0.41 13.36 -0.13
C PHE A 120 -0.75 14.10 0.53
N THR A 121 -1.99 13.66 0.28
CA THR A 121 -3.21 14.25 0.85
C THR A 121 -3.18 14.24 2.38
N GLY A 122 -2.75 13.14 3.03
CA GLY A 122 -2.62 13.10 4.49
C GLY A 122 -1.61 14.10 5.05
N VAL A 123 -0.49 14.34 4.35
CA VAL A 123 0.46 15.39 4.75
C VAL A 123 -0.15 16.79 4.55
N MET A 124 -0.91 17.01 3.47
CA MET A 124 -1.55 18.30 3.23
C MET A 124 -2.64 18.64 4.27
N MET A 125 -3.41 17.65 4.72
CA MET A 125 -4.42 17.82 5.78
C MET A 125 -3.77 18.22 7.11
N THR A 126 -2.62 17.63 7.46
CA THR A 126 -1.91 17.90 8.73
C THR A 126 -1.09 19.19 8.74
N SER A 127 -0.97 19.86 7.58
CA SER A 127 -0.14 21.06 7.41
C SER A 127 -0.95 22.35 7.17
N GLY A 128 -2.27 22.31 7.36
CA GLY A 128 -3.16 23.47 7.21
C GLY A 128 -3.50 23.84 5.76
N GLY A 129 -3.46 22.88 4.83
CA GLY A 129 -4.06 23.07 3.50
C GLY A 129 -5.59 23.15 3.57
N GLU A 130 -6.26 23.59 2.49
CA GLU A 130 -7.74 23.55 2.39
C GLU A 130 -8.25 22.12 2.69
N SER A 131 -8.82 21.93 3.88
CA SER A 131 -9.09 20.62 4.49
C SER A 131 -9.99 19.76 3.61
N ASP A 132 -11.11 20.31 3.16
CA ASP A 132 -12.20 19.56 2.53
C ASP A 132 -11.75 18.91 1.21
N PHE A 133 -11.00 19.65 0.38
CA PHE A 133 -10.52 19.10 -0.89
C PHE A 133 -9.56 17.94 -0.69
N TYR A 134 -8.65 18.05 0.29
CA TYR A 134 -7.68 17.01 0.57
C TYR A 134 -8.31 15.81 1.27
N GLU A 135 -9.30 16.03 2.13
CA GLU A 135 -10.09 15.00 2.78
C GLU A 135 -10.90 14.18 1.77
N GLU A 136 -11.71 14.83 0.93
CA GLU A 136 -12.49 14.17 -0.13
C GLU A 136 -11.58 13.38 -1.08
N SER A 137 -10.43 13.97 -1.42
CA SER A 137 -9.42 13.31 -2.25
C SER A 137 -8.82 12.10 -1.54
N HIS A 138 -8.55 12.19 -0.24
CA HIS A 138 -8.01 11.09 0.56
C HIS A 138 -9.01 9.93 0.62
N GLU A 139 -10.28 10.22 0.92
CA GLU A 139 -11.35 9.23 0.99
C GLU A 139 -11.56 8.53 -0.36
N LEU A 140 -11.63 9.30 -1.45
CA LEU A 140 -11.76 8.76 -2.80
C LEU A 140 -10.59 7.82 -3.15
N LEU A 141 -9.36 8.24 -2.86
CA LEU A 141 -8.17 7.44 -3.12
C LEU A 141 -8.14 6.17 -2.25
N ALA A 142 -8.58 6.25 -0.99
CA ALA A 142 -8.66 5.13 -0.07
C ALA A 142 -9.67 4.09 -0.57
N ASN A 143 -10.83 4.53 -1.02
CA ASN A 143 -11.87 3.67 -1.61
C ASN A 143 -11.39 2.98 -2.89
N ILE A 144 -10.74 3.71 -3.80
CA ILE A 144 -10.14 3.12 -5.01
C ILE A 144 -9.05 2.10 -4.64
N PHE A 145 -8.21 2.42 -3.64
CA PHE A 145 -7.17 1.52 -3.15
C PHE A 145 -7.80 0.24 -2.59
N LEU A 146 -8.81 0.35 -1.73
CA LEU A 146 -9.51 -0.78 -1.10
C LEU A 146 -10.16 -1.70 -2.14
N ILE A 147 -10.90 -1.13 -3.10
CA ILE A 147 -11.50 -1.90 -4.20
C ILE A 147 -10.41 -2.65 -4.98
N THR A 148 -9.28 -1.99 -5.23
CA THR A 148 -8.15 -2.60 -5.94
C THR A 148 -7.51 -3.73 -5.12
N VAL A 149 -7.38 -3.58 -3.80
CA VAL A 149 -6.91 -4.63 -2.89
C VAL A 149 -7.86 -5.84 -2.90
N VAL A 150 -9.17 -5.60 -2.79
CA VAL A 150 -10.18 -6.66 -2.84
C VAL A 150 -10.12 -7.40 -4.17
N ALA A 151 -10.03 -6.69 -5.29
CA ALA A 151 -9.87 -7.28 -6.62
C ALA A 151 -8.54 -8.07 -6.74
N HIS A 152 -7.45 -7.55 -6.18
CA HIS A 152 -6.15 -8.20 -6.16
C HIS A 152 -6.18 -9.52 -5.40
N VAL A 153 -6.70 -9.52 -4.17
CA VAL A 153 -6.86 -10.72 -3.33
C VAL A 153 -7.83 -11.70 -3.98
N GLY A 154 -8.96 -11.22 -4.49
CA GLY A 154 -9.93 -12.02 -5.24
C GLY A 154 -9.30 -12.72 -6.45
N GLY A 155 -8.43 -12.02 -7.20
CA GLY A 155 -7.66 -12.60 -8.31
C GLY A 155 -6.70 -13.71 -7.87
N ILE A 156 -6.06 -13.58 -6.70
CA ILE A 156 -5.20 -14.63 -6.13
C ILE A 156 -6.02 -15.86 -5.75
N ILE A 157 -7.15 -15.66 -5.08
CA ILE A 157 -8.07 -16.74 -4.67
C ILE A 157 -8.62 -17.47 -5.91
N PHE A 158 -9.08 -16.72 -6.91
CA PHE A 158 -9.55 -17.26 -8.19
C PHE A 158 -8.47 -18.11 -8.87
N HIS A 159 -7.24 -17.59 -8.96
CA HIS A 159 -6.13 -18.34 -9.54
C HIS A 159 -5.81 -19.60 -8.75
N HIS A 160 -5.88 -19.56 -7.41
CA HIS A 160 -5.66 -20.73 -6.57
C HIS A 160 -6.65 -21.86 -6.91
N PHE A 161 -7.95 -21.54 -6.97
CA PHE A 161 -8.97 -22.54 -7.31
C PHE A 161 -8.83 -23.06 -8.75
N LYS A 162 -8.56 -22.17 -9.72
CA LYS A 162 -8.47 -22.54 -11.13
C LYS A 162 -7.22 -23.35 -11.46
N HIS A 163 -6.07 -23.00 -10.86
CA HIS A 163 -4.78 -23.61 -11.21
C HIS A 163 -4.25 -24.60 -10.17
N LYS A 164 -4.90 -24.72 -9.00
CA LYS A 164 -4.46 -25.54 -7.86
C LYS A 164 -2.99 -25.27 -7.48
N ASP A 165 -2.55 -24.05 -7.71
CA ASP A 165 -1.21 -23.55 -7.39
C ASP A 165 -1.36 -22.41 -6.37
N SER A 166 -0.61 -22.48 -5.26
CA SER A 166 -0.63 -21.45 -4.21
C SER A 166 0.23 -20.26 -4.63
N LEU A 167 -0.39 -19.22 -5.21
CA LEU A 167 0.31 -17.96 -5.50
C LEU A 167 0.74 -17.25 -4.21
N TRP A 168 -0.09 -17.27 -3.17
CA TRP A 168 0.24 -16.65 -1.88
C TRP A 168 1.54 -17.21 -1.28
N SER A 169 1.79 -18.52 -1.41
CA SER A 169 2.99 -19.14 -0.84
C SER A 169 4.26 -18.59 -1.50
N SER A 170 4.17 -18.18 -2.76
CA SER A 170 5.30 -17.56 -3.47
C SER A 170 5.66 -16.17 -2.94
N MET A 171 4.73 -15.46 -2.29
CA MET A 171 5.03 -14.19 -1.61
C MET A 171 5.67 -14.40 -0.23
N PHE A 172 5.59 -15.61 0.34
CA PHE A 172 6.32 -15.97 1.55
C PHE A 172 7.70 -16.56 1.22
N ASP A 173 7.75 -17.62 0.42
CA ASP A 173 9.00 -18.34 0.11
C ASP A 173 9.81 -17.71 -1.03
N GLY A 174 9.21 -16.77 -1.79
CA GLY A 174 9.81 -16.08 -2.93
C GLY A 174 9.92 -16.91 -4.20
N LYS A 175 9.41 -18.14 -4.21
CA LYS A 175 9.75 -19.16 -5.20
C LYS A 175 8.52 -19.56 -6.01
N LYS A 176 8.71 -19.82 -7.30
CA LYS A 176 7.67 -20.37 -8.20
C LYS A 176 8.19 -21.56 -8.99
N LYS A 177 7.26 -22.37 -9.52
CA LYS A 177 7.58 -23.43 -10.47
C LYS A 177 8.17 -22.80 -11.75
N PRO A 178 9.33 -23.28 -12.24
CA PRO A 178 10.00 -22.69 -13.39
C PRO A 178 9.12 -22.79 -14.63
N LEU A 179 9.11 -21.72 -15.43
CA LEU A 179 8.65 -21.75 -16.81
C LEU A 179 9.89 -21.99 -17.67
N SER A 180 9.85 -23.02 -18.52
CA SER A 180 10.93 -23.31 -19.47
C SER A 180 11.39 -22.01 -20.14
N GLU A 181 12.69 -21.78 -20.18
CA GLU A 181 13.38 -20.62 -20.80
C GLU A 181 13.47 -19.31 -20.01
N LYS A 182 12.81 -19.16 -18.85
CA LYS A 182 12.96 -17.94 -18.03
C LYS A 182 13.73 -18.21 -16.72
N PRO A 183 14.96 -17.69 -16.57
CA PRO A 183 15.71 -17.86 -15.35
C PRO A 183 15.04 -17.10 -14.18
N GLY A 184 15.13 -17.67 -12.98
CA GLY A 184 14.85 -16.94 -11.76
C GLY A 184 15.99 -16.00 -11.39
N ILE A 185 15.82 -15.29 -10.27
CA ILE A 185 16.84 -14.42 -9.71
C ILE A 185 18.03 -15.27 -9.27
N THR A 186 19.19 -15.03 -9.88
CA THR A 186 20.43 -15.76 -9.59
C THR A 186 21.26 -15.12 -8.48
N ASN A 187 21.18 -13.80 -8.31
CA ASN A 187 21.91 -13.06 -7.28
C ASN A 187 20.95 -12.45 -6.25
N SER A 188 20.88 -13.04 -5.05
CA SER A 188 20.10 -12.46 -3.96
C SER A 188 20.80 -11.22 -3.39
N LYS A 189 20.10 -10.09 -3.35
CA LYS A 189 20.62 -8.81 -2.86
C LYS A 189 20.40 -8.67 -1.35
N ARG A 190 20.98 -9.55 -0.52
CA ARG A 190 20.77 -9.55 0.95
C ARG A 190 21.14 -8.23 1.64
N LEU A 191 22.15 -7.52 1.14
CA LEU A 191 22.49 -6.18 1.66
C LEU A 191 21.36 -5.17 1.44
N ALA A 192 20.67 -5.25 0.30
CA ALA A 192 19.55 -4.35 0.02
C ALA A 192 18.34 -4.65 0.92
N GLU A 193 18.15 -5.91 1.31
CA GLU A 193 17.15 -6.33 2.30
C GLU A 193 17.44 -5.72 3.67
N MET A 194 18.67 -5.88 4.18
CA MET A 194 19.06 -5.30 5.46
C MET A 194 18.90 -3.79 5.44
N LEU A 195 19.34 -3.14 4.35
CA LEU A 195 19.20 -1.70 4.18
C LEU A 195 17.73 -1.26 4.17
N PHE A 196 16.85 -1.97 3.47
CA PHE A 196 15.42 -1.64 3.44
C PHE A 196 14.81 -1.67 4.85
N LEU A 197 15.09 -2.73 5.62
CA LEU A 197 14.61 -2.86 7.00
C LEU A 197 15.19 -1.79 7.92
N ILE A 198 16.50 -1.55 7.85
CA ILE A 198 17.17 -0.54 8.67
C ILE A 198 16.59 0.84 8.38
N LEU A 199 16.45 1.22 7.10
CA LEU A 199 15.88 2.50 6.71
C LEU A 199 14.44 2.66 7.19
N THR A 200 13.62 1.60 7.08
CA THR A 200 12.23 1.64 7.55
C THR A 200 12.16 1.77 9.07
N LEU A 201 12.98 1.04 9.81
CA LEU A 201 13.02 1.13 11.28
C LEU A 201 13.57 2.47 11.76
N MET A 202 14.60 3.00 11.10
CA MET A 202 15.13 4.34 11.38
C MET A 202 14.07 5.41 11.12
N TRP A 203 13.30 5.28 10.04
CA TRP A 203 12.19 6.17 9.72
C TRP A 203 11.12 6.14 10.81
N THR A 204 10.60 4.96 11.16
CA THR A 204 9.58 4.83 12.21
C THR A 204 10.11 5.28 13.57
N GLY A 205 11.37 4.99 13.90
CA GLY A 205 12.03 5.49 15.11
C GLY A 205 12.18 7.01 15.12
N TYR A 206 12.45 7.62 13.97
CA TYR A 206 12.47 9.08 13.80
C TYR A 206 11.09 9.67 14.07
N LEU A 207 10.03 9.13 13.46
CA LEU A 207 8.65 9.59 13.71
C LEU A 207 8.30 9.52 15.20
N TYR A 208 8.58 8.37 15.82
CA TYR A 208 8.29 8.17 17.24
C TYR A 208 9.08 9.12 18.15
N SER A 209 10.35 9.38 17.83
CA SER A 209 11.21 10.25 18.66
C SER A 209 10.87 11.75 18.53
N ASN A 210 10.16 12.14 17.47
CA ASN A 210 9.78 13.53 17.19
C ASN A 210 8.28 13.78 17.37
N TYR A 211 7.55 12.80 17.91
CA TYR A 211 6.14 12.91 18.23
C TYR A 211 5.96 13.41 19.66
N ASP A 212 5.18 14.47 19.82
CA ASP A 212 4.72 14.96 21.11
C ASP A 212 3.30 14.47 21.38
N SER A 213 3.17 13.53 22.33
CA SER A 213 1.86 12.96 22.69
C SER A 213 0.92 13.96 23.36
N THR A 214 1.43 15.07 23.88
CA THR A 214 0.64 16.08 24.61
C THR A 214 -0.15 16.93 23.63
N ASN A 215 0.50 17.35 22.55
CA ASN A 215 -0.06 18.23 21.53
C ASN A 215 -0.49 17.46 20.27
N GLN A 216 -0.38 16.14 20.30
CA GLN A 216 -0.58 15.26 19.13
C GLN A 216 0.16 15.76 17.87
N SER A 217 1.32 16.39 18.04
CA SER A 217 2.06 17.03 16.95
C SER A 217 3.36 16.29 16.66
N LEU A 218 3.78 16.35 15.40
CA LEU A 218 4.99 15.72 14.89
C LEU A 218 5.90 16.78 14.28
N ASN A 219 7.13 16.86 14.78
CA ASN A 219 8.17 17.66 14.11
C ASN A 219 8.72 16.90 12.90
N PHE A 220 8.18 17.22 11.72
CA PHE A 220 8.54 16.65 10.45
C PHE A 220 9.50 17.58 9.69
N PHE A 221 10.79 17.28 9.76
CA PHE A 221 11.86 18.07 9.10
C PHE A 221 11.82 19.58 9.43
N GLY A 222 11.46 19.94 10.67
CA GLY A 222 11.34 21.34 11.10
C GLY A 222 10.00 22.00 10.80
N GLN A 223 9.06 21.28 10.17
CA GLN A 223 7.66 21.66 10.06
C GLN A 223 6.86 20.90 11.13
N GLU A 224 5.93 21.57 11.79
CA GLU A 224 5.00 20.93 12.72
C GLU A 224 3.80 20.41 11.95
N LEU A 225 3.50 19.12 12.12
CA LEU A 225 2.30 18.47 11.59
C LEU A 225 1.39 18.14 12.77
N VAL A 226 0.15 18.63 12.74
CA VAL A 226 -0.86 18.30 13.74
C VAL A 226 -1.52 16.99 13.32
N LEU A 227 -1.45 15.95 14.16
CA LEU A 227 -1.89 14.59 13.81
C LEU A 227 -3.23 14.19 14.44
N GLY A 228 -3.81 15.03 15.29
CA GLY A 228 -5.17 14.89 15.83
C GLY A 228 -5.94 16.21 15.70
N GLU A 229 -7.23 16.20 15.97
CA GLU A 229 -8.03 17.43 15.97
C GLU A 229 -7.78 18.25 17.24
N ASP A 230 -7.60 19.56 17.07
CA ASP A 230 -7.65 20.51 18.17
C ASP A 230 -9.11 20.59 18.65
N GLU A 231 -9.36 20.43 19.96
CA GLU A 231 -10.68 20.56 20.62
C GLU A 231 -11.38 21.93 20.40
N HIS A 232 -10.81 22.83 19.58
CA HIS A 232 -11.26 24.20 19.37
C HIS A 232 -12.17 24.43 18.15
N GLU A 233 -12.31 23.48 17.22
CA GLU A 233 -13.22 23.64 16.06
C GLU A 233 -14.66 23.14 16.31
N SER A 234 -14.88 22.26 17.28
CA SER A 234 -16.23 21.77 17.64
C SER A 234 -17.17 22.82 18.22
N ALA A 235 -16.68 24.02 18.53
CA ALA A 235 -17.50 25.13 19.02
C ALA A 235 -18.22 25.93 17.91
N TYR A 236 -17.86 25.77 16.63
CA TYR A 236 -18.45 26.57 15.54
C TYR A 236 -19.54 25.86 14.74
N GLU A 237 -19.60 24.52 14.74
CA GLU A 237 -20.67 23.79 14.04
C GLU A 237 -21.90 23.50 14.92
N GLY A 238 -21.78 23.60 16.25
CA GLY A 238 -22.87 23.33 17.18
C GLY A 238 -23.98 24.40 17.26
N GLU A 239 -23.79 25.60 16.70
CA GLU A 239 -24.72 26.73 16.89
C GLU A 239 -25.66 27.05 15.70
N THR A 240 -25.62 26.32 14.58
CA THR A 240 -26.44 26.67 13.40
C THR A 240 -27.70 25.83 13.16
N HIS A 241 -28.05 24.90 14.06
CA HIS A 241 -29.22 24.03 13.89
C HIS A 241 -30.18 23.95 15.08
N GLU A 242 -30.34 25.02 15.86
CA GLU A 242 -31.49 25.17 16.75
C GLU A 242 -32.00 26.61 16.71
N GLU A 243 -32.96 26.91 15.83
CA GLU A 243 -34.07 27.86 16.05
C GLU A 243 -34.78 28.18 14.72
N GLU A 244 -35.53 27.22 14.17
CA GLU A 244 -36.69 27.53 13.32
C GLU A 244 -37.70 26.38 13.44
N ASN A 245 -38.43 26.36 14.55
CA ASN A 245 -39.77 25.78 14.65
C ASN A 245 -40.35 26.12 16.03
N ASN A 246 -41.19 27.15 16.07
CA ASN A 246 -42.43 27.13 16.86
C ASN A 246 -43.34 28.22 16.29
N ASP A 247 -44.19 27.79 15.38
CA ASP A 247 -45.48 28.41 15.08
C ASP A 247 -46.35 28.41 16.34
N ASP A 248 -46.94 29.56 16.67
CA ASP A 248 -48.25 29.72 17.34
C ASP A 248 -48.88 31.06 16.91
#